data_AF-A0A371MNG0-F1
#
_entry.id   AF-A0A371MNG0-F1
#
_cell.length_a   1.000
_cell.length_b   1.000
_cell.length_c   1.000
_cell.angle_alpha   90.00
_cell.angle_beta   90.00
_cell.angle_gamma   90.00
#
_symmetry.space_group_name_H-M   'P 1'
#
loop_
_entity.id
_entity.type
_entity.pdbx_description
1 polymer ?
#
loop_
_entity_poly.entity_id
_entity_poly.type
_entity_poly.pdbx_seq_one_letter_code
_entity_poly.pdbx_strand_id
1 'polypeptide(L)'
;MSDRRRDDDILDLLDELGDTLDELGAELREERDRGRGRDRRVSGDDRFRPPRPPTFGEVLRFTESYTIPTVIAVLDATIASLELLRRLMRLSDPGRAMEDARSETESRMPNVPKSAVSGVDRALDELRNALSEADLPSNPEARDVMDRARSLADELDERITEAERERTTRERRWREDERTFESEWQRRDESRRSRGENRAASDAEPVGTGPVRIDVTEEADPDGGDDGSDEPKVDVDAELESIKREVKGDGEDDGSDADADAGDEPSDY
;
A
#
# COMPACT_ATOMS: atom_id res chain seq x y z
N MET A 1 16.92 -25.15 3.68
CA MET A 1 18.21 -24.47 3.94
C MET A 1 18.21 -23.00 3.49
N SER A 2 17.22 -22.54 2.72
CA SER A 2 17.17 -21.16 2.21
C SER A 2 16.55 -20.13 3.17
N ASP A 3 15.72 -20.56 4.14
CA ASP A 3 15.12 -19.63 5.11
C ASP A 3 16.16 -18.97 6.01
N ARG A 4 17.12 -19.74 6.57
CA ARG A 4 18.15 -19.19 7.46
C ARG A 4 19.00 -18.11 6.82
N ARG A 5 19.33 -18.23 5.52
CA ARG A 5 20.11 -17.20 4.82
C ARG A 5 19.31 -15.91 4.63
N ARG A 6 18.00 -16.03 4.43
CA ARG A 6 17.11 -14.88 4.26
C ARG A 6 16.95 -14.13 5.57
N ASP A 7 16.93 -14.86 6.69
CA ASP A 7 16.90 -14.28 8.03
C ASP A 7 18.24 -13.55 8.32
N ASP A 8 19.39 -14.11 7.96
CA ASP A 8 20.70 -13.46 8.11
C ASP A 8 20.80 -12.15 7.29
N ASP A 9 20.35 -12.16 6.03
CA ASP A 9 20.34 -10.96 5.16
C ASP A 9 19.42 -9.84 5.72
N ILE A 10 18.32 -10.23 6.39
CA ILE A 10 17.41 -9.28 7.05
C ILE A 10 18.04 -8.69 8.31
N LEU A 11 18.75 -9.50 9.09
CA LEU A 11 19.44 -9.04 10.29
C LEU A 11 20.55 -8.03 9.95
N ASP A 12 21.32 -8.27 8.89
CA ASP A 12 22.33 -7.32 8.39
C ASP A 12 21.66 -6.00 7.93
N LEU A 13 20.53 -6.07 7.23
CA LEU A 13 19.79 -4.87 6.82
C LEU A 13 19.23 -4.09 8.00
N LEU A 14 18.82 -4.78 9.07
CA LEU A 14 18.31 -4.17 10.29
C LEU A 14 19.42 -3.52 11.12
N ASP A 15 20.63 -4.10 11.11
CA ASP A 15 21.81 -3.52 11.73
C ASP A 15 22.26 -2.24 11.01
N GLU A 16 22.30 -2.27 9.68
CA GLU A 16 22.59 -1.08 8.86
C GLU A 16 21.51 0.01 8.98
N LEU A 17 20.23 -0.40 9.13
CA LEU A 17 19.16 0.54 9.48
C LEU A 17 19.35 1.10 10.90
N GLY A 18 19.84 0.30 11.84
CA GLY A 18 20.20 0.74 13.19
C GLY A 18 21.27 1.81 13.17
N ASP A 19 22.36 1.57 12.44
CA ASP A 19 23.48 2.51 12.30
C ASP A 19 23.05 3.82 11.63
N THR A 20 22.27 3.75 10.56
CA THR A 20 21.75 4.95 9.87
C THR A 20 20.78 5.75 10.74
N LEU A 21 19.96 5.08 11.55
CA LEU A 21 19.08 5.74 12.51
C LEU A 21 19.86 6.37 13.68
N ASP A 22 20.95 5.75 14.12
CA ASP A 22 21.83 6.32 15.15
C ASP A 22 22.62 7.52 14.62
N GLU A 23 23.07 7.48 13.36
CA GLU A 23 23.69 8.61 12.67
C GLU A 23 22.72 9.78 12.51
N LEU A 24 21.51 9.51 12.00
CA LEU A 24 20.46 10.52 11.89
C LEU A 24 20.04 11.07 13.26
N GLY A 25 20.00 10.21 14.28
CA GLY A 25 19.74 10.58 15.66
C GLY A 25 20.86 11.42 16.28
N ALA A 26 22.12 11.20 15.89
CA ALA A 26 23.26 12.03 16.31
C ALA A 26 23.21 13.40 15.61
N GLU A 27 22.89 13.44 14.33
CA GLU A 27 22.78 14.67 13.54
C GLU A 27 21.63 15.56 14.06
N LEU A 28 20.45 14.98 14.31
CA LEU A 28 19.30 15.69 14.93
C LEU A 28 19.62 16.22 16.33
N ARG A 29 20.39 15.45 17.13
CA ARG A 29 20.86 15.92 18.45
C ARG A 29 21.84 17.09 18.31
N GLU A 30 22.74 17.02 17.33
CA GLU A 30 23.71 18.09 17.07
C GLU A 30 23.04 19.35 16.54
N GLU A 31 22.07 19.24 15.63
CA GLU A 31 21.28 20.37 15.15
C GLU A 31 20.46 21.02 16.28
N ARG A 32 19.88 20.22 17.17
CA ARG A 32 19.20 20.70 18.38
C ARG A 32 20.15 21.47 19.30
N ASP A 33 21.38 20.99 19.47
CA ASP A 33 22.38 21.66 20.31
C ASP A 33 22.97 22.93 19.65
N ARG A 34 23.10 22.95 18.31
CA ARG A 34 23.42 24.17 17.55
C ARG A 34 22.31 25.22 17.66
N GLY A 35 21.04 24.81 17.66
CA GLY A 35 19.89 25.70 17.88
C GLY A 35 19.93 26.40 19.25
N ARG A 36 20.35 25.70 20.30
CA ARG A 36 20.53 26.27 21.65
C ARG A 36 21.73 27.21 21.79
N GLY A 37 22.69 27.14 20.87
CA GLY A 37 23.88 27.99 20.87
C GLY A 37 23.64 29.43 20.37
N ARG A 38 22.55 29.66 19.63
CA ARG A 38 22.23 30.99 19.05
C ARG A 38 21.55 31.93 20.06
N ASP A 39 20.80 31.40 21.03
CA ASP A 39 20.09 32.20 22.04
C ASP A 39 20.96 32.69 23.21
N ARG A 40 22.23 32.25 23.30
CA ARG A 40 23.18 32.65 24.37
C ARG A 40 23.97 33.92 24.10
N ARG A 41 23.71 34.65 23.01
CA ARG A 41 24.39 35.94 22.72
C ARG A 41 23.55 37.16 23.08
N VAL A 42 22.72 37.07 24.11
CA VAL A 42 22.10 38.23 24.74
C VAL A 42 22.49 38.24 26.21
N SER A 43 23.15 39.33 26.59
CA SER A 43 23.49 39.78 27.94
C SER A 43 24.71 39.15 28.60
N GLY A 44 25.77 39.94 28.65
CA GLY A 44 26.77 39.84 29.71
C GLY A 44 26.14 40.09 31.09
N ASP A 45 26.86 39.66 32.12
CA ASP A 45 26.54 39.80 33.54
C ASP A 45 25.43 38.88 34.08
N ASP A 46 25.79 37.65 34.47
CA ASP A 46 25.14 36.92 35.58
C ASP A 46 25.92 35.63 35.86
N ARG A 47 27.16 35.79 36.34
CA ARG A 47 27.95 34.68 36.89
C ARG A 47 27.43 34.41 38.31
N PHE A 48 26.81 33.24 38.51
CA PHE A 48 26.30 32.71 39.80
C PHE A 48 24.89 33.16 40.24
N ARG A 49 23.88 32.83 39.42
CA ARG A 49 22.51 32.66 39.93
C ARG A 49 22.24 31.16 40.12
N PRO A 50 21.81 30.69 41.30
CA PRO A 50 21.37 29.30 41.46
C PRO A 50 20.24 29.01 40.46
N PRO A 51 20.19 27.80 39.87
CA PRO A 51 19.16 27.46 38.90
C PRO A 51 17.80 27.68 39.54
N ARG A 52 17.02 28.57 38.93
CA ARG A 52 15.67 28.84 39.41
C ARG A 52 14.84 27.58 39.16
N PRO A 53 14.05 27.13 40.15
CA PRO A 53 13.14 26.02 39.92
C PRO A 53 12.20 26.39 38.76
N PRO A 54 11.89 25.43 37.87
CA PRO A 54 11.09 25.69 36.69
C PRO A 54 9.72 26.24 37.10
N THR A 55 9.28 27.27 36.39
CA THR A 55 7.95 27.83 36.57
C THR A 55 6.91 26.92 35.93
N PHE A 56 5.67 26.92 36.43
CA PHE A 56 4.56 26.17 35.82
C PHE A 56 4.39 26.48 34.33
N GLY A 57 4.66 27.73 33.90
CA GLY A 57 4.63 28.12 32.49
C GLY A 57 5.74 27.46 31.66
N GLU A 58 6.92 27.23 32.21
CA GLU A 58 8.01 26.50 31.53
C GLU A 58 7.70 25.01 31.42
N VAL A 59 7.07 24.41 32.44
CA VAL A 59 6.59 23.03 32.36
C VAL A 59 5.51 22.90 31.29
N LEU A 60 4.52 23.80 31.27
CA LEU A 60 3.44 23.78 30.27
C LEU A 60 3.98 24.00 28.85
N ARG A 61 4.94 24.91 28.68
CA ARG A 61 5.62 25.15 27.41
C ARG A 61 6.49 23.95 27.00
N PHE A 62 7.08 23.22 27.94
CA PHE A 62 7.82 21.99 27.67
C PHE A 62 6.88 20.86 27.21
N THR A 63 5.72 20.70 27.85
CA THR A 63 4.70 19.74 27.38
C THR A 63 4.19 20.10 26.00
N GLU A 64 3.91 21.38 25.74
CA GLU A 64 3.48 21.88 24.42
C GLU A 64 4.56 21.72 23.34
N SER A 65 5.80 22.09 23.64
CA SER A 65 6.87 22.14 22.64
C SER A 65 7.51 20.78 22.37
N TYR A 66 7.42 19.83 23.32
CA TYR A 66 8.17 18.58 23.24
C TYR A 66 7.33 17.35 23.58
N THR A 67 6.65 17.32 24.74
CA THR A 67 5.97 16.07 25.17
C THR A 67 4.75 15.74 24.30
N ILE A 68 3.86 16.70 24.06
CA ILE A 68 2.65 16.52 23.25
C ILE A 68 3.02 16.16 21.81
N PRO A 69 3.92 16.88 21.11
CA PRO A 69 4.36 16.48 19.76
C PRO A 69 4.99 15.08 19.72
N THR A 70 5.81 14.71 20.71
CA THR A 70 6.40 13.36 20.76
C THR A 70 5.33 12.28 20.96
N VAL A 71 4.37 12.49 21.85
CA VAL A 71 3.27 11.54 22.07
C VAL A 71 2.41 11.39 20.81
N ILE A 72 2.11 12.51 20.13
CA ILE A 72 1.39 12.47 18.84
C ILE A 72 2.19 11.68 17.80
N ALA A 73 3.50 11.91 17.66
CA ALA A 73 4.34 11.19 16.71
C ALA A 73 4.37 9.67 16.99
N VAL A 74 4.44 9.28 18.26
CA VAL A 74 4.35 7.87 18.65
C VAL A 74 2.99 7.29 18.25
N LEU A 75 1.89 8.00 18.52
CA LEU A 75 0.55 7.54 18.15
C LEU A 75 0.38 7.43 16.63
N ASP A 76 0.85 8.39 15.85
CA ASP A 76 0.82 8.34 14.38
C ASP A 76 1.62 7.15 13.85
N ALA A 77 2.79 6.85 14.45
CA ALA A 77 3.57 5.66 14.11
C ALA A 77 2.81 4.36 14.45
N THR A 78 2.09 4.31 15.57
CA THR A 78 1.26 3.15 15.91
C THR A 78 0.09 2.99 14.94
N ILE A 79 -0.58 4.08 14.57
CA ILE A 79 -1.67 4.07 13.60
C ILE A 79 -1.15 3.61 12.23
N ALA A 80 -0.04 4.16 11.75
CA ALA A 80 0.60 3.76 10.50
C ALA A 80 0.96 2.27 10.50
N SER A 81 1.45 1.75 11.63
CA SER A 81 1.76 0.33 11.82
C SER A 81 0.50 -0.56 11.76
N LEU A 82 -0.59 -0.13 12.38
CA LEU A 82 -1.89 -0.82 12.32
C LEU A 82 -2.51 -0.76 10.90
N GLU A 83 -2.34 0.35 10.18
CA GLU A 83 -2.75 0.47 8.79
C GLU A 83 -1.93 -0.44 7.86
N LEU A 84 -0.62 -0.58 8.12
CA LEU A 84 0.22 -1.53 7.42
C LEU A 84 -0.24 -2.97 7.65
N LEU A 85 -0.52 -3.33 8.90
CA LEU A 85 -1.08 -4.64 9.24
C LEU A 85 -2.43 -4.87 8.55
N ARG A 86 -3.31 -3.85 8.51
CA ARG A 86 -4.57 -3.90 7.78
C ARG A 86 -4.36 -4.11 6.28
N ARG A 87 -3.38 -3.45 5.67
CA ARG A 87 -3.02 -3.65 4.25
C ARG A 87 -2.50 -5.06 4.00
N LEU A 88 -1.73 -5.63 4.93
CA LEU A 88 -1.23 -7.00 4.85
C LEU A 88 -2.36 -8.04 5.00
N MET A 89 -3.29 -7.82 5.93
CA MET A 89 -4.48 -8.67 6.06
C MET A 89 -5.37 -8.57 4.81
N ARG A 90 -5.51 -7.38 4.20
CA ARG A 90 -6.26 -7.22 2.94
C ARG A 90 -5.56 -7.90 1.74
N LEU A 91 -4.25 -8.10 1.79
CA LEU A 91 -3.53 -8.89 0.80
C LEU A 91 -3.79 -10.40 0.97
N SER A 92 -4.08 -10.84 2.20
CA SER A 92 -4.38 -12.24 2.53
C SER A 92 -5.85 -12.61 2.29
N ASP A 93 -6.75 -11.61 2.18
CA ASP A 93 -8.14 -11.76 1.75
C ASP A 93 -8.36 -11.09 0.37
N PRO A 94 -7.81 -11.67 -0.73
CA PRO A 94 -7.93 -11.12 -2.07
C PRO A 94 -9.36 -11.18 -2.61
N GLY A 95 -10.23 -12.05 -2.05
CA GLY A 95 -11.62 -12.21 -2.46
C GLY A 95 -12.46 -10.97 -2.12
N ARG A 96 -12.39 -10.51 -0.87
CA ARG A 96 -13.13 -9.33 -0.40
C ARG A 96 -12.55 -8.02 -0.95
N ALA A 97 -11.22 -7.95 -1.11
CA ALA A 97 -10.54 -6.79 -1.69
C ALA A 97 -10.84 -6.60 -3.19
N MET A 98 -11.01 -7.69 -3.95
CA MET A 98 -11.45 -7.64 -5.35
C MET A 98 -12.92 -7.28 -5.49
N GLU A 99 -13.78 -7.68 -4.56
CA GLU A 99 -15.21 -7.38 -4.59
C GLU A 99 -15.49 -5.90 -4.30
N ASP A 100 -14.83 -5.34 -3.27
CA ASP A 100 -14.84 -3.90 -3.00
C ASP A 100 -14.16 -3.11 -4.14
N ALA A 101 -13.01 -3.59 -4.66
CA ALA A 101 -12.33 -2.95 -5.77
C ALA A 101 -13.15 -3.01 -7.07
N ARG A 102 -13.89 -4.09 -7.37
CA ARG A 102 -14.77 -4.17 -8.54
C ARG A 102 -15.95 -3.21 -8.40
N SER A 103 -16.61 -3.19 -7.25
CA SER A 103 -17.75 -2.31 -7.01
C SER A 103 -17.36 -0.82 -7.02
N GLU A 104 -16.13 -0.48 -6.59
CA GLU A 104 -15.60 0.89 -6.63
C GLU A 104 -14.98 1.26 -8.00
N THR A 105 -14.39 0.30 -8.71
CA THR A 105 -13.82 0.48 -10.06
C THR A 105 -14.89 0.67 -11.12
N GLU A 106 -16.05 0.01 -11.00
CA GLU A 106 -17.16 0.14 -11.94
C GLU A 106 -17.83 1.53 -11.87
N SER A 107 -17.69 2.23 -10.74
CA SER A 107 -18.22 3.59 -10.54
C SER A 107 -17.17 4.72 -10.72
N ARG A 108 -15.87 4.41 -10.85
CA ARG A 108 -14.78 5.42 -10.86
C ARG A 108 -13.81 5.36 -12.02
N MET A 109 -14.15 4.72 -13.13
CA MET A 109 -13.41 4.96 -14.37
C MET A 109 -14.13 6.01 -15.21
N PRO A 110 -13.63 7.27 -15.10
CA PRO A 110 -12.97 7.83 -16.27
C PRO A 110 -11.69 8.59 -15.89
N ASN A 111 -10.59 8.19 -16.53
CA ASN A 111 -9.37 8.98 -16.76
C ASN A 111 -8.62 9.50 -15.51
N VAL A 112 -7.46 8.89 -15.22
CA VAL A 112 -6.40 9.59 -14.48
C VAL A 112 -6.11 10.91 -15.20
N PRO A 113 -6.31 12.08 -14.56
CA PRO A 113 -6.24 13.35 -15.24
C PRO A 113 -4.79 13.64 -15.62
N LYS A 114 -4.56 13.95 -16.90
CA LYS A 114 -3.29 14.43 -17.46
C LYS A 114 -2.65 15.58 -16.65
N SER A 115 -3.45 16.30 -15.88
CA SER A 115 -3.00 17.38 -14.99
C SER A 115 -2.19 16.89 -13.79
N ALA A 116 -2.38 15.67 -13.31
CA ALA A 116 -1.58 15.13 -12.21
C ALA A 116 -0.14 14.82 -12.68
N VAL A 117 0.01 14.20 -13.84
CA VAL A 117 1.31 13.94 -14.47
C VAL A 117 2.01 15.25 -14.84
N SER A 118 1.29 16.16 -15.49
CA SER A 118 1.83 17.48 -15.86
C SER A 118 2.17 18.36 -14.64
N GLY A 119 1.53 18.12 -13.49
CA GLY A 119 1.86 18.78 -12.22
C GLY A 119 3.17 18.26 -11.60
N VAL A 120 3.46 16.97 -11.77
CA VAL A 120 4.73 16.36 -11.34
C VAL A 120 5.88 16.85 -12.19
N ASP A 121 5.75 16.88 -13.52
CA ASP A 121 6.78 17.43 -14.42
C ASP A 121 7.11 18.89 -14.07
N ARG A 122 6.07 19.69 -13.78
CA ARG A 122 6.24 21.08 -13.37
C ARG A 122 6.97 21.20 -12.04
N ALA A 123 6.61 20.38 -11.05
CA ALA A 123 7.26 20.38 -9.75
C ALA A 123 8.72 19.88 -9.83
N LEU A 124 9.02 18.94 -10.72
CA LEU A 124 10.38 18.47 -11.00
C LEU A 124 11.22 19.54 -11.70
N ASP A 125 10.65 20.26 -12.66
CA ASP A 125 11.31 21.43 -13.28
C ASP A 125 11.60 22.52 -12.24
N GLU A 126 10.66 22.79 -11.33
CA GLU A 126 10.78 23.80 -10.29
C GLU A 126 11.81 23.38 -9.22
N LEU A 127 11.87 22.09 -8.87
CA LEU A 127 12.92 21.51 -8.01
C LEU A 127 14.29 21.56 -8.71
N ARG A 128 14.38 21.20 -10.00
CA ARG A 128 15.64 21.24 -10.77
C ARG A 128 16.15 22.66 -10.93
N ASN A 129 15.25 23.63 -11.07
CA ASN A 129 15.60 25.04 -11.15
C ASN A 129 16.06 25.57 -9.79
N ALA A 130 15.34 25.25 -8.71
CA ALA A 130 15.73 25.59 -7.34
C ALA A 130 17.08 24.97 -6.94
N LEU A 131 17.35 23.72 -7.33
CA LEU A 131 18.61 23.03 -7.08
C LEU A 131 19.75 23.52 -8.00
N SER A 132 19.41 24.15 -9.12
CA SER A 132 20.38 24.82 -10.01
C SER A 132 20.72 26.23 -9.58
N GLU A 133 19.79 26.92 -8.93
CA GLU A 133 19.95 28.30 -8.45
C GLU A 133 20.51 28.36 -7.02
N ALA A 134 20.38 27.28 -6.25
CA ALA A 134 21.06 27.13 -4.96
C ALA A 134 22.58 27.00 -5.15
N ASP A 135 23.34 27.87 -4.48
CA ASP A 135 24.80 27.84 -4.46
C ASP A 135 25.32 26.44 -4.03
N LEU A 136 26.36 25.97 -4.72
CA LEU A 136 26.90 24.63 -4.52
C LEU A 136 27.48 24.50 -3.09
N PRO A 137 27.10 23.48 -2.30
CA PRO A 137 27.59 23.30 -0.94
C PRO A 137 29.13 23.35 -0.89
N SER A 138 29.72 24.02 0.10
CA SER A 138 31.18 24.12 0.22
C SER A 138 31.84 22.80 0.64
N ASN A 139 31.07 21.91 1.27
CA ASN A 139 31.52 20.59 1.71
C ASN A 139 31.55 19.61 0.51
N PRO A 140 32.62 18.80 0.34
CA PRO A 140 32.77 17.87 -0.77
C PRO A 140 31.81 16.66 -0.72
N GLU A 141 31.49 16.12 0.47
CA GLU A 141 30.48 15.06 0.62
C GLU A 141 29.08 15.56 0.22
N ALA A 142 28.73 16.79 0.62
CA ALA A 142 27.45 17.42 0.25
C ALA A 142 27.33 17.68 -1.26
N ARG A 143 28.46 17.90 -1.97
CA ARG A 143 28.46 18.00 -3.44
C ARG A 143 28.19 16.67 -4.10
N ASP A 144 28.82 15.61 -3.62
CA ASP A 144 28.65 14.25 -4.14
C ASP A 144 27.20 13.73 -3.94
N VAL A 145 26.58 14.03 -2.79
CA VAL A 145 25.15 13.74 -2.58
C VAL A 145 24.24 14.54 -3.53
N MET A 146 24.53 15.83 -3.75
CA MET A 146 23.75 16.66 -4.69
C MET A 146 23.92 16.19 -6.14
N ASP A 147 25.11 15.76 -6.55
CA ASP A 147 25.36 15.22 -7.88
C ASP A 147 24.62 13.88 -8.09
N ARG A 148 24.60 13.00 -7.08
CA ARG A 148 23.78 11.78 -7.13
C ARG A 148 22.29 12.10 -7.21
N ALA A 149 21.80 13.05 -6.42
CA ALA A 149 20.40 13.47 -6.46
C ALA A 149 20.01 14.02 -7.83
N ARG A 150 20.92 14.76 -8.49
CA ARG A 150 20.73 15.27 -9.85
C ARG A 150 20.68 14.15 -10.88
N SER A 151 21.63 13.22 -10.81
CA SER A 151 21.65 12.03 -11.68
C SER A 151 20.39 11.18 -11.53
N LEU A 152 19.87 11.04 -10.30
CA LEU A 152 18.64 10.29 -10.04
C LEU A 152 17.40 11.00 -10.60
N ALA A 153 17.37 12.33 -10.53
CA ALA A 153 16.29 13.13 -11.11
C ALA A 153 16.26 13.01 -12.64
N ASP A 154 17.44 13.02 -13.28
CA ASP A 154 17.56 12.84 -14.74
C ASP A 154 17.11 11.43 -15.16
N GLU A 155 17.48 10.39 -14.42
CA GLU A 155 17.05 9.00 -14.67
C GLU A 155 15.54 8.84 -14.52
N LEU A 156 14.95 9.47 -13.50
CA LEU A 156 13.51 9.43 -13.26
C LEU A 156 12.72 10.13 -14.37
N ASP A 157 13.20 11.29 -14.85
CA ASP A 157 12.61 12.01 -15.98
C ASP A 157 12.62 11.15 -17.26
N GLU A 158 13.75 10.49 -17.54
CA GLU A 158 13.88 9.59 -18.67
C GLU A 158 12.89 8.41 -18.54
N ARG A 159 12.75 7.84 -17.34
CA ARG A 159 11.83 6.73 -17.07
C ARG A 159 10.35 7.13 -17.21
N ILE A 160 9.97 8.30 -16.73
CA ILE A 160 8.61 8.85 -16.86
C ILE A 160 8.32 9.10 -18.34
N THR A 161 9.23 9.76 -19.05
CA THR A 161 9.05 10.06 -20.46
C THR A 161 8.94 8.79 -21.30
N GLU A 162 9.73 7.76 -20.98
CA GLU A 162 9.64 6.46 -21.64
C GLU A 162 8.30 5.76 -21.37
N ALA A 163 7.83 5.78 -20.12
CA ALA A 163 6.52 5.24 -19.77
C ALA A 163 5.37 5.95 -20.51
N GLU A 164 5.46 7.27 -20.71
CA GLU A 164 4.50 8.02 -21.52
C GLU A 164 4.54 7.62 -23.01
N ARG A 165 5.73 7.42 -23.58
CA ARG A 165 5.89 6.92 -24.96
C ARG A 165 5.33 5.51 -25.12
N GLU A 166 5.59 4.61 -24.18
CA GLU A 166 5.00 3.27 -24.17
C GLU A 166 3.47 3.32 -24.05
N ARG A 167 2.95 4.19 -23.20
CA ARG A 167 1.50 4.35 -23.04
C ARG A 167 0.85 4.83 -24.33
N THR A 168 1.41 5.86 -24.95
CA THR A 168 0.87 6.44 -26.19
C THR A 168 0.98 5.47 -27.37
N THR A 169 2.06 4.69 -27.47
CA THR A 169 2.19 3.64 -28.48
C THR A 169 1.21 2.49 -28.27
N ARG A 170 1.03 2.02 -27.02
CA ARG A 170 -0.04 1.06 -26.69
C ARG A 170 -1.40 1.62 -27.09
N GLU A 171 -1.72 2.85 -26.70
CA GLU A 171 -3.02 3.49 -26.99
C GLU A 171 -3.29 3.62 -28.50
N ARG A 172 -2.26 3.93 -29.30
CA ARG A 172 -2.38 3.95 -30.77
C ARG A 172 -2.66 2.56 -31.32
N ARG A 173 -1.95 1.54 -30.83
CA ARG A 173 -2.15 0.14 -31.22
C ARG A 173 -3.56 -0.34 -30.90
N TRP A 174 -4.05 -0.08 -29.68
CA TRP A 174 -5.43 -0.39 -29.29
C TRP A 174 -6.46 0.25 -30.23
N ARG A 175 -6.27 1.53 -30.62
CA ARG A 175 -7.17 2.20 -31.58
C ARG A 175 -7.10 1.67 -33.01
N GLU A 176 -6.00 1.02 -33.39
CA GLU A 176 -5.84 0.39 -34.70
C GLU A 176 -6.45 -1.00 -34.72
N ASP A 177 -6.24 -1.77 -33.64
CA ASP A 177 -6.89 -3.06 -33.41
C ASP A 177 -8.42 -2.91 -33.34
N GLU A 178 -8.92 -1.89 -32.63
CA GLU A 178 -10.36 -1.58 -32.55
C GLU A 178 -10.96 -1.27 -33.93
N ARG A 179 -10.28 -0.45 -34.74
CA ARG A 179 -10.74 -0.15 -36.10
C ARG A 179 -10.74 -1.37 -37.01
N THR A 180 -9.76 -2.24 -36.86
CA THR A 180 -9.66 -3.49 -37.63
C THR A 180 -10.79 -4.44 -37.25
N PHE A 181 -11.05 -4.59 -35.94
CA PHE A 181 -12.14 -5.38 -35.41
C PHE A 181 -13.50 -4.85 -35.88
N GLU A 182 -13.75 -3.54 -35.77
CA GLU A 182 -15.01 -2.91 -36.22
C GLU A 182 -15.26 -3.13 -37.72
N SER A 183 -14.20 -3.02 -38.53
CA SER A 183 -14.25 -3.28 -39.97
C SER A 183 -14.59 -4.74 -40.29
N GLU A 184 -14.05 -5.67 -39.50
CA GLU A 184 -14.29 -7.11 -39.66
C GLU A 184 -15.73 -7.48 -39.28
N TRP A 185 -16.28 -6.84 -38.23
CA TRP A 185 -17.70 -6.99 -37.86
C TRP A 185 -18.64 -6.44 -38.91
N GLN A 186 -18.35 -5.27 -39.49
CA GLN A 186 -19.17 -4.70 -40.56
C GLN A 186 -19.22 -5.62 -41.78
N ARG A 187 -18.08 -6.17 -42.21
CA ARG A 187 -18.05 -7.15 -43.33
C ARG A 187 -18.82 -8.43 -43.02
N ARG A 188 -18.74 -8.92 -41.78
CA ARG A 188 -19.47 -10.11 -41.34
C ARG A 188 -20.98 -9.87 -41.29
N ASP A 189 -21.40 -8.67 -40.89
CA ASP A 189 -22.81 -8.27 -40.89
C ASP A 189 -23.36 -8.09 -42.30
N GLU A 190 -22.61 -7.45 -43.21
CA GLU A 190 -22.96 -7.37 -44.64
C GLU A 190 -23.10 -8.76 -45.27
N SER A 191 -22.16 -9.67 -44.97
CA SER A 191 -22.21 -11.05 -45.45
C SER A 191 -23.44 -11.81 -44.93
N ARG A 192 -23.91 -11.50 -43.72
CA ARG A 192 -25.14 -12.07 -43.16
C ARG A 192 -26.39 -11.49 -43.82
N ARG A 193 -26.41 -10.19 -44.11
CA ARG A 193 -27.50 -9.52 -44.84
C ARG A 193 -27.64 -10.06 -46.26
N SER A 194 -26.55 -10.17 -47.01
CA SER A 194 -26.55 -10.76 -48.36
C SER A 194 -26.92 -12.25 -48.39
N ARG A 195 -26.69 -12.98 -47.28
CA ARG A 195 -27.14 -14.39 -47.14
C ARG A 195 -28.61 -14.52 -46.71
N GLY A 196 -29.20 -13.46 -46.16
CA GLY A 196 -30.63 -13.35 -45.85
C GLY A 196 -31.48 -13.00 -47.07
N GLU A 197 -30.96 -12.18 -47.99
CA GLU A 197 -31.69 -11.78 -49.22
C GLU A 197 -31.89 -12.93 -50.21
N ASN A 198 -31.04 -13.96 -50.21
CA ASN A 198 -31.24 -15.17 -51.02
C ASN A 198 -32.17 -16.22 -50.37
N ARG A 199 -32.77 -15.93 -49.20
CA ARG A 199 -33.77 -16.80 -48.55
C ARG A 199 -35.15 -16.16 -48.40
N ALA A 200 -35.35 -14.93 -48.85
CA ALA A 200 -36.67 -14.30 -48.89
C ALA A 200 -37.51 -14.81 -50.07
N ALA A 201 -37.78 -16.11 -50.06
CA ALA A 201 -38.82 -16.77 -50.83
C ALA A 201 -39.32 -18.01 -50.06
N SER A 202 -39.58 -17.88 -48.77
CA SER A 202 -40.47 -18.75 -47.99
C SER A 202 -40.66 -18.19 -46.58
N ASP A 203 -41.92 -18.08 -46.17
CA ASP A 203 -42.41 -17.71 -44.84
C ASP A 203 -41.48 -18.07 -43.67
N ALA A 204 -41.01 -17.07 -42.92
CA ALA A 204 -40.68 -17.20 -41.49
C ALA A 204 -40.45 -15.83 -40.84
N GLU A 205 -41.14 -15.60 -39.72
CA GLU A 205 -41.06 -14.41 -38.86
C GLU A 205 -39.61 -14.10 -38.41
N PRO A 206 -39.17 -12.82 -38.37
CA PRO A 206 -37.81 -12.45 -38.01
C PRO A 206 -37.58 -12.48 -36.49
N VAL A 207 -36.82 -13.45 -36.00
CA VAL A 207 -36.27 -13.43 -34.64
C VAL A 207 -35.04 -12.49 -34.63
N GLY A 208 -35.20 -11.31 -34.05
CA GLY A 208 -34.16 -10.28 -34.00
C GLY A 208 -32.92 -10.74 -33.22
N THR A 209 -31.74 -10.62 -33.84
CA THR A 209 -30.45 -10.69 -33.15
C THR A 209 -30.19 -9.34 -32.48
N GLY A 210 -30.79 -9.14 -31.30
CA GLY A 210 -30.37 -8.11 -30.35
C GLY A 210 -29.23 -8.63 -29.44
N PRO A 211 -28.60 -7.75 -28.63
CA PRO A 211 -27.57 -8.17 -27.68
C PRO A 211 -28.08 -9.27 -26.76
N VAL A 212 -27.24 -10.29 -26.51
CA VAL A 212 -27.57 -11.44 -25.66
C VAL A 212 -27.90 -10.93 -24.26
N ARG A 213 -29.19 -10.97 -23.90
CA ARG A 213 -29.65 -10.81 -22.52
C ARG A 213 -29.41 -12.16 -21.83
N ILE A 214 -28.50 -12.21 -20.88
CA ILE A 214 -28.40 -13.34 -19.97
C ILE A 214 -29.49 -13.11 -18.91
N ASP A 215 -30.62 -13.79 -19.04
CA ASP A 215 -31.57 -13.90 -17.95
C ASP A 215 -31.00 -14.88 -16.93
N VAL A 216 -30.57 -14.35 -15.78
CA VAL A 216 -30.27 -15.15 -14.59
C VAL A 216 -31.61 -15.41 -13.91
N THR A 217 -32.22 -16.53 -14.23
CA THR A 217 -33.32 -17.08 -13.42
C THR A 217 -32.70 -17.70 -12.18
N GLU A 218 -32.96 -17.11 -11.01
CA GLU A 218 -32.74 -17.77 -9.72
C GLU A 218 -33.50 -19.10 -9.72
N GLU A 219 -32.74 -20.17 -9.58
CA GLU A 219 -33.21 -21.55 -9.56
C GLU A 219 -34.08 -21.73 -8.30
N ALA A 220 -35.39 -21.74 -8.49
CA ALA A 220 -36.31 -22.21 -7.48
C ALA A 220 -36.27 -23.74 -7.54
N ASP A 221 -35.71 -24.37 -6.50
CA ASP A 221 -35.87 -25.80 -6.24
C ASP A 221 -37.35 -26.20 -6.30
N PRO A 222 -37.68 -27.25 -7.07
CA PRO A 222 -38.32 -28.36 -6.38
C PRO A 222 -37.89 -29.75 -6.88
N ASP A 223 -37.55 -30.58 -5.90
CA ASP A 223 -37.97 -31.98 -5.75
C ASP A 223 -37.40 -33.04 -6.72
N GLY A 224 -36.47 -33.84 -6.17
CA GLY A 224 -36.58 -35.30 -6.19
C GLY A 224 -36.43 -36.01 -7.53
N GLY A 225 -35.18 -36.30 -7.91
CA GLY A 225 -34.86 -37.26 -8.96
C GLY A 225 -33.43 -37.76 -8.83
N ASP A 226 -33.30 -38.99 -8.35
CA ASP A 226 -32.09 -39.84 -8.35
C ASP A 226 -31.42 -39.83 -9.74
N ASP A 227 -30.30 -39.10 -9.87
CA ASP A 227 -29.35 -39.29 -10.94
C ASP A 227 -27.93 -39.26 -10.34
N GLY A 228 -27.30 -40.42 -10.36
CA GLY A 228 -25.99 -40.66 -9.75
C GLY A 228 -24.86 -40.00 -10.53
N SER A 229 -24.71 -38.69 -10.38
CA SER A 229 -23.43 -38.04 -10.65
C SER A 229 -22.46 -38.39 -9.52
N ASP A 230 -21.46 -39.21 -9.87
CA ASP A 230 -20.32 -39.61 -9.06
C ASP A 230 -19.37 -38.40 -8.88
N GLU A 231 -19.90 -37.27 -8.38
CA GLU A 231 -19.09 -36.15 -7.91
C GLU A 231 -18.64 -36.49 -6.49
N PRO A 232 -17.33 -36.42 -6.19
CA PRO A 232 -16.84 -36.70 -4.85
C PRO A 232 -17.42 -35.67 -3.88
N LYS A 233 -18.45 -36.09 -3.14
CA LYS A 233 -19.02 -35.31 -2.03
C LYS A 233 -17.95 -35.26 -0.95
N VAL A 234 -17.31 -34.10 -0.81
CA VAL A 234 -16.34 -33.85 0.25
C VAL A 234 -17.11 -33.71 1.55
N ASP A 235 -16.94 -34.68 2.46
CA ASP A 235 -17.50 -34.60 3.81
C ASP A 235 -16.74 -33.54 4.61
N VAL A 236 -17.25 -32.31 4.54
CA VAL A 236 -16.67 -31.13 5.20
C VAL A 236 -16.48 -31.37 6.71
N ASP A 237 -17.37 -32.14 7.34
CA ASP A 237 -17.27 -32.49 8.76
C ASP A 237 -16.03 -33.35 9.06
N ALA A 238 -15.69 -34.30 8.19
CA ALA A 238 -14.51 -35.16 8.35
C ALA A 238 -13.22 -34.38 8.13
N GLU A 239 -13.18 -33.49 7.13
CA GLU A 239 -12.04 -32.62 6.85
C GLU A 239 -11.80 -31.62 8.00
N LEU A 240 -12.86 -31.04 8.55
CA LEU A 240 -12.76 -30.14 9.70
C LEU A 240 -12.26 -30.86 10.96
N GLU A 241 -12.63 -32.12 11.18
CA GLU A 241 -12.12 -32.89 12.31
C GLU A 241 -10.63 -33.20 12.15
N SER A 242 -10.18 -33.48 10.93
CA SER A 242 -8.77 -33.70 10.61
C SER A 242 -7.93 -32.45 10.89
N ILE A 243 -8.37 -31.29 10.38
CA ILE A 243 -7.72 -29.99 10.63
C ILE A 243 -7.75 -29.65 12.13
N LYS A 244 -8.85 -29.94 12.83
CA LYS A 244 -8.95 -29.71 14.28
C LYS A 244 -7.97 -30.59 15.07
N ARG A 245 -7.72 -31.82 14.63
CA ARG A 245 -6.74 -32.72 15.25
C ARG A 245 -5.31 -32.26 14.97
N GLU A 246 -5.03 -31.81 13.75
CA GLU A 246 -3.74 -31.24 13.35
C GLU A 246 -3.41 -29.94 14.13
N VAL A 247 -4.38 -29.03 14.21
CA VAL A 247 -4.25 -27.76 14.95
C VAL A 247 -4.16 -28.00 16.45
N LYS A 248 -4.90 -28.97 17.00
CA LYS A 248 -4.85 -29.24 18.42
C LYS A 248 -3.54 -29.91 18.84
N GLY A 249 -2.81 -30.51 17.89
CA GLY A 249 -1.53 -31.17 18.14
C GLY A 249 -1.70 -32.38 19.07
N ASP A 250 -1.09 -33.51 18.72
CA ASP A 250 -0.95 -34.65 19.63
C ASP A 250 0.09 -34.32 20.73
N GLY A 251 -0.24 -33.38 21.59
CA GLY A 251 0.58 -32.95 22.70
C GLY A 251 -0.27 -32.29 23.76
N GLU A 252 -0.20 -32.88 24.97
CA GLU A 252 -0.55 -32.28 26.25
C GLU A 252 -2.02 -32.44 26.68
N ASP A 253 -2.31 -32.86 27.91
CA ASP A 253 -1.49 -33.41 28.98
C ASP A 253 -2.50 -33.97 29.98
N ASP A 254 -2.07 -35.02 30.66
CA ASP A 254 -2.78 -35.63 31.76
C ASP A 254 -2.98 -34.58 32.86
N GLY A 255 -4.25 -34.33 33.21
CA GLY A 255 -4.56 -33.49 34.34
C GLY A 255 -4.04 -34.16 35.61
N SER A 256 -3.03 -33.56 36.24
CA SER A 256 -2.73 -33.84 37.65
C SER A 256 -2.45 -32.55 38.41
N ASP A 257 -3.48 -32.19 39.17
CA ASP A 257 -3.52 -31.59 40.50
C ASP A 257 -2.29 -30.89 41.11
N ALA A 258 -2.65 -29.78 41.77
CA ALA A 258 -2.11 -29.26 43.03
C ALA A 258 -0.70 -28.65 43.03
N ASP A 259 -0.62 -27.35 43.32
CA ASP A 259 -0.37 -26.95 44.70
C ASP A 259 -0.63 -25.46 44.92
N ALA A 260 -1.26 -25.20 46.06
CA ALA A 260 -1.41 -23.88 46.65
C ALA A 260 -0.11 -23.52 47.39
N ASP A 261 0.33 -22.26 47.30
CA ASP A 261 0.97 -21.63 48.45
C ASP A 261 0.80 -20.11 48.43
N ALA A 262 0.62 -19.57 49.62
CA ALA A 262 0.12 -18.25 49.96
C ALA A 262 1.23 -17.28 50.37
N GLY A 263 0.85 -16.00 50.50
CA GLY A 263 1.59 -14.96 51.21
C GLY A 263 2.24 -13.95 50.25
N ASP A 264 2.19 -12.64 50.46
CA ASP A 264 1.84 -11.85 51.64
C ASP A 264 1.65 -10.41 51.15
N GLU A 265 0.58 -9.72 51.58
CA GLU A 265 0.36 -8.29 51.29
C GLU A 265 1.07 -7.43 52.34
N PRO A 266 1.82 -6.36 51.97
CA PRO A 266 2.39 -5.47 52.97
C PRO A 266 1.35 -4.46 53.45
N SER A 267 0.99 -4.54 54.74
CA SER A 267 0.22 -3.50 55.43
C SER A 267 1.14 -2.39 55.96
N ASP A 268 0.86 -1.16 55.54
CA ASP A 268 1.38 0.09 56.10
C ASP A 268 1.17 0.18 57.63
N TYR A 269 2.20 0.64 58.36
CA TYR A 269 2.11 1.59 59.50
C TYR A 269 3.48 2.13 59.90
#